data_AF-A0A1I7Z5A5-F1
#
_entry.id   AF-A0A1I7Z5A5-F1
#
_cell.length_a   1.000
_cell.length_b   1.000
_cell.length_c   1.000
_cell.angle_alpha   90.00
_cell.angle_beta   90.00
_cell.angle_gamma   90.00
#
_symmetry.space_group_name_H-M   'P 1'
#
loop_
_entity.id
_entity.type
_entity.pdbx_description
1 polymer ?
#
loop_
_entity_poly.entity_id
_entity_poly.type
_entity_poly.pdbx_seq_one_letter_code
_entity_poly.pdbx_strand_id
1 'polypeptide(L)'
;MVLGPSQVCCCGRMDVKTGALVIGMFYAVFGFLCLFNNFVVFTIFQESPRNSVIEVFLSIAVIIVGVLAFDGSYNNRSRKLIPLIIFMLGQMVFFSVLVVCFIAALFNPDLIVKSPMMKERIEKITIGEVRTVSCGLALLISALIGLSLWFLSTLINCYRCIRAGKRNEETEMGHFENIRY
;
A
#
# COMPACT_ATOMS: atom_id res chain seq x y z
N MET A 1 -6.51 -29.42 -11.17
CA MET A 1 -7.68 -28.60 -10.79
C MET A 1 -8.20 -27.93 -12.05
N VAL A 2 -9.32 -28.42 -12.60
CA VAL A 2 -10.02 -27.74 -13.69
C VAL A 2 -10.84 -26.64 -13.03
N LEU A 3 -10.30 -25.42 -13.01
CA LEU A 3 -10.98 -24.26 -12.47
C LEU A 3 -12.17 -23.96 -13.39
N GLY A 4 -13.38 -24.09 -12.86
CA GLY A 4 -14.60 -23.80 -13.61
C GLY A 4 -14.59 -22.37 -14.18
N PRO A 5 -15.36 -22.11 -15.26
CA PRO A 5 -15.35 -20.87 -16.04
C PRO A 5 -15.73 -19.57 -15.29
N SER A 6 -15.99 -19.64 -13.98
CA SER A 6 -16.37 -18.49 -13.13
C SER A 6 -15.20 -17.77 -12.45
N GLN A 7 -13.95 -18.16 -12.70
CA GLN A 7 -12.76 -17.48 -12.12
C GLN A 7 -12.11 -16.42 -13.03
N VAL A 8 -12.78 -16.01 -14.10
CA VAL A 8 -12.29 -14.93 -14.97
C VAL A 8 -12.79 -13.60 -14.44
N CYS A 9 -11.95 -12.86 -13.70
CA CYS A 9 -12.29 -11.50 -13.26
C CYS A 9 -12.12 -10.45 -14.37
N CYS A 10 -12.90 -9.38 -14.25
CA CYS A 10 -13.38 -8.43 -15.27
C CYS A 10 -12.37 -7.65 -16.15
N CYS A 11 -11.06 -7.93 -16.15
CA CYS A 11 -10.07 -7.13 -16.90
C CYS A 11 -9.16 -7.93 -17.85
N GLY A 12 -9.56 -9.14 -18.25
CA GLY A 12 -8.84 -9.89 -19.28
C GLY A 12 -7.60 -10.63 -18.76
N ARG A 13 -7.73 -11.96 -18.67
CA ARG A 13 -6.68 -12.99 -18.58
C ARG A 13 -5.67 -13.00 -17.43
N MET A 14 -5.50 -11.96 -16.61
CA MET A 14 -4.63 -12.08 -15.45
C MET A 14 -5.37 -12.75 -14.28
N ASP A 15 -4.85 -13.89 -13.81
CA ASP A 15 -5.34 -14.54 -12.60
C ASP A 15 -5.21 -13.54 -11.44
N VAL A 16 -6.32 -13.29 -10.73
CA VAL A 16 -6.38 -12.37 -9.59
C VAL A 16 -5.33 -12.72 -8.54
N LYS A 17 -4.97 -14.01 -8.43
CA LYS A 17 -3.87 -14.47 -7.59
C LYS A 17 -2.52 -13.91 -8.03
N THR A 18 -2.23 -13.92 -9.33
CA THR A 18 -0.97 -13.37 -9.86
C THR A 18 -0.88 -11.87 -9.54
N GLY A 19 -1.98 -11.12 -9.69
CA GLY A 19 -2.02 -9.71 -9.30
C GLY A 19 -1.70 -9.51 -7.81
N ALA A 20 -2.34 -10.27 -6.93
CA ALA A 20 -2.09 -10.19 -5.48
C ALA A 20 -0.64 -10.60 -5.09
N LEU A 21 -0.06 -11.61 -5.77
CA LEU A 21 1.33 -12.01 -5.59
C LEU A 21 2.30 -10.90 -6.00
N VAL A 22 2.09 -10.30 -7.16
CA VAL A 22 2.92 -9.20 -7.68
C VAL A 22 2.83 -7.98 -6.74
N ILE A 23 1.63 -7.63 -6.27
CA ILE A 23 1.44 -6.55 -5.29
C ILE A 23 2.19 -6.86 -3.99
N GLY A 24 2.05 -8.07 -3.44
CA GLY A 24 2.76 -8.48 -2.22
C GLY A 24 4.28 -8.39 -2.37
N MET A 25 4.81 -8.84 -3.51
CA MET A 25 6.23 -8.73 -3.84
C MET A 25 6.68 -7.27 -3.97
N PHE A 26 5.91 -6.40 -4.63
CA PHE A 26 6.21 -4.97 -4.73
C PHE A 26 6.31 -4.31 -3.36
N TYR A 27 5.38 -4.60 -2.44
CA TYR A 27 5.41 -4.05 -1.09
C TYR A 27 6.62 -4.56 -0.29
N ALA A 28 6.98 -5.84 -0.42
CA ALA A 28 8.16 -6.39 0.23
C ALA A 28 9.46 -5.74 -0.27
N VAL A 29 9.62 -5.61 -1.59
CA VAL A 29 10.78 -4.95 -2.21
C VAL A 29 10.83 -3.47 -1.84
N PHE A 30 9.69 -2.78 -1.87
CA PHE A 30 9.60 -1.38 -1.47
C PHE A 30 10.02 -1.17 0.00
N GLY A 31 9.52 -2.00 0.92
CA GLY A 31 9.93 -1.94 2.32
C GLY A 31 11.42 -2.20 2.52
N PHE A 32 12.01 -3.12 1.74
CA PHE A 32 13.45 -3.37 1.76
C PHE A 32 14.26 -2.18 1.25
N LEU A 33 13.83 -1.53 0.17
CA LEU A 33 14.47 -0.31 -0.35
C LEU A 33 14.38 0.84 0.64
N CYS A 34 13.24 1.03 1.32
CA CYS A 34 13.08 2.02 2.38
C CYS A 34 14.03 1.75 3.55
N LEU A 35 14.13 0.49 3.99
CA LEU A 35 15.05 0.09 5.05
C LEU A 35 16.51 0.37 4.67
N PHE A 36 16.91 0.04 3.44
CA PHE A 36 18.24 0.31 2.93
C PHE A 36 18.54 1.81 2.87
N ASN A 37 17.60 2.62 2.36
CA ASN A 37 17.74 4.07 2.31
C ASN A 37 17.96 4.68 3.69
N ASN A 38 17.17 4.24 4.69
CA ASN A 38 17.30 4.72 6.07
C ASN A 38 18.65 4.35 6.70
N PHE A 39 19.19 3.17 6.36
CA PHE A 39 20.51 2.74 6.83
C PHE A 39 21.65 3.57 6.22
N VAL A 40 21.56 3.88 4.93
CA VAL A 40 22.54 4.76 4.25
C VAL A 40 22.51 6.17 4.84
N VAL A 41 21.32 6.73 5.08
CA VAL A 41 21.21 8.07 5.69
C VAL A 41 21.78 8.10 7.10
N PHE A 42 21.49 7.07 7.92
CA PHE A 42 22.00 6.95 9.28
C PHE A 42 23.54 6.93 9.33
N THR A 43 24.17 6.21 8.40
CA THR A 43 25.64 6.07 8.37
C THR A 43 26.36 7.32 7.87
N ILE A 44 25.73 8.12 6.99
CA ILE A 44 26.39 9.25 6.33
C ILE A 44 26.08 10.60 7.01
N PHE A 45 24.83 10.85 7.42
CA PHE A 45 24.36 12.20 7.75
C PHE A 45 24.21 12.50 9.25
N GLN A 46 24.51 11.55 10.16
CA GLN A 46 24.37 11.71 11.62
C GLN A 46 23.05 12.37 12.05
N GLU A 47 21.93 11.97 11.46
CA GLU A 47 20.63 12.50 11.85
C GLU A 47 20.22 12.05 13.26
N SER A 48 19.31 12.82 13.87
CA SER A 48 18.76 12.54 15.19
C SER A 48 18.21 11.10 15.25
N PRO A 49 18.66 10.27 16.21
CA PRO A 49 18.37 8.83 16.23
C PRO A 49 16.88 8.52 16.38
N ARG A 50 16.05 9.46 16.87
CA ARG A 50 14.64 9.20 17.17
C ARG A 50 13.76 9.02 15.93
N ASN A 51 13.99 9.81 14.87
CA ASN A 51 13.18 9.73 13.65
C ASN A 51 13.53 8.48 12.84
N SER A 52 14.83 8.17 12.76
CA SER A 52 15.34 6.99 12.05
C SER A 52 14.77 5.67 12.60
N VAL A 53 14.61 5.55 13.93
CA VAL A 53 14.03 4.33 14.54
C VAL A 53 12.58 4.09 14.08
N ILE A 54 11.75 5.14 14.05
CA ILE A 54 10.34 5.01 13.63
C ILE A 54 10.26 4.57 12.16
N GLU A 55 11.08 5.15 11.29
CA GLU A 55 11.11 4.83 9.87
C GLU A 55 11.61 3.40 9.59
N VAL A 56 12.58 2.93 10.36
CA VAL A 56 13.05 1.54 10.33
C VAL A 56 11.93 0.58 10.74
N PHE A 57 11.22 0.87 11.83
CA PHE A 57 10.07 0.05 12.26
C PHE A 57 8.95 0.01 11.22
N LEU A 58 8.62 1.15 10.61
CA LEU A 58 7.65 1.21 9.53
C LEU A 58 8.10 0.41 8.31
N SER A 59 9.38 0.49 7.94
CA SER A 59 9.94 -0.27 6.82
C SER A 59 9.84 -1.79 7.06
N ILE A 60 10.17 -2.24 8.28
CA ILE A 60 10.02 -3.65 8.68
C ILE A 60 8.54 -4.08 8.63
N ALA A 61 7.63 -3.24 9.14
CA ALA A 61 6.20 -3.53 9.09
C ALA A 61 5.70 -3.70 7.64
N VAL A 62 6.14 -2.84 6.72
CA VAL A 62 5.85 -2.91 5.28
C VAL A 62 6.34 -4.23 4.66
N ILE A 63 7.57 -4.64 5.00
CA ILE A 63 8.13 -5.93 4.55
C ILE A 63 7.25 -7.09 5.05
N ILE A 64 6.91 -7.10 6.33
CA ILE A 64 6.10 -8.17 6.94
C ILE A 64 4.73 -8.26 6.26
N VAL A 65 4.01 -7.15 6.08
CA VAL A 65 2.69 -7.19 5.42
C VAL A 65 2.79 -7.60 3.95
N GLY A 66 3.85 -7.21 3.23
CA GLY A 66 4.12 -7.63 1.86
C GLY A 66 4.35 -9.14 1.75
N VAL A 67 5.21 -9.69 2.62
CA VAL A 67 5.50 -11.14 2.69
C VAL A 67 4.25 -11.93 3.09
N LEU A 68 3.46 -11.44 4.05
CA LEU A 68 2.21 -12.10 4.44
C LEU A 68 1.18 -12.12 3.30
N ALA A 69 1.08 -11.05 2.52
CA ALA A 69 0.20 -11.00 1.36
C ALA A 69 0.67 -11.93 0.24
N PHE A 70 1.99 -12.00 0.00
CA PHE A 70 2.58 -12.94 -0.95
C PHE A 70 2.28 -14.38 -0.53
N ASP A 71 2.63 -14.76 0.70
CA ASP A 71 2.39 -16.10 1.25
C ASP A 71 0.89 -16.43 1.30
N GLY A 72 0.05 -15.47 1.68
CA GLY A 72 -1.40 -15.62 1.71
C GLY A 72 -2.00 -15.89 0.34
N SER A 73 -1.51 -15.21 -0.70
CA SER A 73 -1.93 -15.41 -2.08
C SER A 73 -1.44 -16.75 -2.63
N TYR A 74 -0.18 -17.10 -2.36
CA TYR A 74 0.45 -18.35 -2.82
C TYR A 74 -0.22 -19.58 -2.20
N ASN A 75 -0.45 -19.55 -0.88
CA ASN A 75 -0.99 -20.67 -0.11
C ASN A 75 -2.52 -20.65 0.02
N ASN A 76 -3.24 -19.79 -0.72
CA ASN A 76 -4.70 -19.64 -0.64
C ASN A 76 -5.23 -19.38 0.78
N ARG A 77 -4.49 -18.61 1.59
CA ARG A 77 -4.86 -18.28 2.98
C ARG A 77 -5.39 -16.84 3.07
N SER A 78 -6.70 -16.69 2.89
CA SER A 78 -7.38 -15.38 2.86
C SER A 78 -7.10 -14.50 4.10
N ARG A 79 -6.94 -15.10 5.29
CA ARG A 79 -6.65 -14.36 6.53
C ARG A 79 -5.32 -13.61 6.49
N LYS A 80 -4.32 -14.08 5.74
CA LYS A 80 -3.00 -13.45 5.65
C LYS A 80 -2.97 -12.20 4.75
N LEU A 81 -4.03 -11.97 3.96
CA LEU A 81 -4.20 -10.76 3.13
C LEU A 81 -4.75 -9.57 3.93
N ILE A 82 -5.39 -9.82 5.08
CA ILE A 82 -6.05 -8.78 5.90
C ILE A 82 -5.08 -7.69 6.37
N PRO A 83 -3.86 -8.01 6.87
CA PRO A 83 -2.92 -6.98 7.31
C PRO A 83 -2.55 -5.98 6.20
N LEU A 84 -2.31 -6.46 4.97
CA LEU A 84 -2.00 -5.59 3.84
C LEU A 84 -3.20 -4.72 3.44
N ILE A 85 -4.42 -5.28 3.47
CA ILE A 85 -5.66 -4.52 3.20
C ILE A 85 -5.82 -3.37 4.21
N ILE A 86 -5.63 -3.64 5.51
CA ILE A 86 -5.71 -2.62 6.56
C ILE A 86 -4.61 -1.57 6.37
N PHE A 87 -3.39 -2.00 6.06
CA PHE A 87 -2.26 -1.12 5.79
C PHE A 87 -2.57 -0.16 4.63
N MET A 88 -3.08 -0.68 3.51
CA MET A 88 -3.46 0.13 2.34
C MET A 88 -4.58 1.12 2.66
N LEU A 89 -5.59 0.74 3.46
CA LEU A 89 -6.63 1.66 3.90
C LEU A 89 -6.04 2.83 4.71
N GLY A 90 -5.15 2.54 5.67
CA GLY A 90 -4.45 3.57 6.43
C GLY A 90 -3.60 4.48 5.55
N GLN A 91 -2.87 3.90 4.58
CA GLN A 91 -2.06 4.64 3.61
C GLN A 91 -2.92 5.59 2.76
N MET A 92 -4.10 5.17 2.32
CA MET A 92 -4.99 6.03 1.54
C MET A 92 -5.55 7.19 2.37
N VAL A 93 -5.89 6.97 3.64
CA VAL A 93 -6.29 8.05 4.55
C VAL A 93 -5.16 9.06 4.69
N PHE A 94 -3.93 8.59 4.91
CA PHE A 94 -2.76 9.44 5.01
C PHE A 94 -2.52 10.26 3.72
N PHE A 95 -2.57 9.63 2.55
CA PHE A 95 -2.43 10.33 1.27
C PHE A 95 -3.54 11.34 1.02
N SER A 96 -4.77 11.03 1.43
CA SER A 96 -5.89 11.97 1.32
C SER A 96 -5.66 13.23 2.16
N VAL A 97 -5.14 13.07 3.39
CA VAL A 97 -4.74 14.19 4.24
C VAL A 97 -3.62 15.00 3.59
N LEU A 98 -2.60 14.35 3.02
CA LEU A 98 -1.52 15.04 2.33
C LEU A 98 -2.02 15.87 1.14
N VAL A 99 -2.91 15.32 0.31
CA VAL A 99 -3.51 16.06 -0.81
C VAL A 99 -4.23 17.30 -0.32
N VAL A 100 -5.03 17.18 0.75
CA VAL A 100 -5.71 18.34 1.36
C VAL A 100 -4.69 19.38 1.86
N CYS A 101 -3.60 18.96 2.48
CA CYS A 101 -2.52 19.86 2.92
C CYS A 101 -1.87 20.59 1.74
N PHE A 102 -1.55 19.90 0.64
CA PHE A 102 -0.96 20.53 -0.55
C PHE A 102 -1.94 21.47 -1.26
N ILE A 103 -3.23 21.11 -1.32
CA ILE A 103 -4.26 22.01 -1.85
C ILE A 103 -4.39 23.26 -0.97
N ALA A 104 -4.43 23.11 0.35
CA ALA A 104 -4.47 24.26 1.27
C ALA A 104 -3.24 25.17 1.09
N ALA A 105 -2.06 24.59 0.85
CA ALA A 105 -0.83 25.31 0.56
C ALA A 105 -0.85 26.07 -0.79
N LEU A 106 -1.59 25.58 -1.80
CA LEU A 106 -1.77 26.30 -3.06
C LEU A 106 -2.51 27.63 -2.85
N PHE A 107 -3.56 27.61 -2.02
CA PHE A 107 -4.36 28.79 -1.71
C PHE A 107 -3.67 29.72 -0.71
N ASN A 108 -2.96 29.17 0.27
CA ASN A 108 -2.32 29.92 1.34
C ASN A 108 -0.84 29.50 1.50
N PRO A 109 0.06 29.96 0.60
CA PRO A 109 1.48 29.56 0.63
C PRO A 109 2.18 30.00 1.93
N ASP A 110 1.67 31.06 2.58
CA ASP A 110 2.15 31.55 3.87
C ASP A 110 2.12 30.49 4.99
N LEU A 111 1.21 29.50 4.91
CA LEU A 111 1.13 28.42 5.89
C LEU A 111 2.41 27.55 5.89
N ILE A 112 3.00 27.36 4.71
CA ILE A 112 4.26 26.61 4.56
C ILE A 112 5.44 27.50 4.92
N VAL A 113 5.49 28.72 4.37
CA VAL A 113 6.63 29.64 4.52
C VAL A 113 6.85 30.07 5.97
N LYS A 114 5.77 30.18 6.78
CA LYS A 114 5.87 30.55 8.19
C LYS A 114 6.36 29.42 9.10
N SER A 115 6.46 28.18 8.60
CA SER A 115 6.97 27.04 9.37
C SER A 115 8.42 27.30 9.81
N PRO A 116 8.74 27.19 11.12
CA PRO A 116 10.08 27.45 11.63
C PRO A 116 11.14 26.54 11.00
N MET A 117 10.76 25.34 10.52
CA MET A 117 11.68 24.42 9.85
C MET A 117 12.10 24.88 8.44
N MET A 118 11.37 25.83 7.84
CA MET A 118 11.58 26.25 6.45
C MET A 118 12.15 27.67 6.34
N LYS A 119 12.10 28.47 7.40
CA LYS A 119 12.62 29.85 7.41
C LYS A 119 14.10 29.96 7.06
N GLU A 120 14.91 28.94 7.36
CA GLU A 120 16.36 28.96 7.11
C GLU A 120 16.75 28.57 5.67
N ARG A 121 15.86 27.91 4.91
CA ARG A 121 16.12 27.48 3.51
C ARG A 121 15.43 28.31 2.44
N ILE A 122 14.49 29.18 2.80
CA ILE A 122 13.61 29.90 1.86
C ILE A 122 13.92 31.41 1.86
N GLU A 123 15.17 31.82 1.66
CA GLU A 123 15.46 33.24 1.40
C GLU A 123 15.41 33.57 -0.10
N LYS A 124 15.32 32.56 -0.98
CA LYS A 124 15.36 32.72 -2.45
C LYS A 124 14.18 32.14 -3.22
N ILE A 125 13.25 31.43 -2.57
CA ILE A 125 12.17 30.74 -3.27
C ILE A 125 11.02 31.72 -3.51
N THR A 126 10.62 31.84 -4.77
CA THR A 126 9.47 32.66 -5.18
C THR A 126 8.16 31.95 -4.84
N ILE A 127 7.11 32.72 -4.53
CA ILE A 127 5.76 32.18 -4.26
C ILE A 127 5.26 31.32 -5.43
N GLY A 128 5.66 31.65 -6.67
CA GLY A 128 5.33 30.87 -7.87
C GLY A 128 5.92 29.47 -7.87
N GLU A 129 7.16 29.29 -7.40
CA GLU A 129 7.80 27.98 -7.30
C GLU A 129 7.11 27.08 -6.27
N VAL A 130 6.77 27.63 -5.09
CA VAL A 130 6.04 26.87 -4.05
C VAL A 130 4.71 26.35 -4.58
N ARG A 131 3.97 27.18 -5.34
CA ARG A 131 2.70 26.76 -5.95
C ARG A 131 2.91 25.68 -7.00
N THR A 132 3.91 25.82 -7.84
CA THR A 132 4.22 24.85 -8.90
C THR A 132 4.60 23.48 -8.31
N VAL A 133 5.48 23.47 -7.31
CA VAL A 133 5.88 22.25 -6.59
C VAL A 133 4.69 21.63 -5.86
N SER A 134 3.89 22.43 -5.15
CA SER A 134 2.72 21.94 -4.41
C SER A 134 1.67 21.34 -5.36
N CYS A 135 1.46 21.94 -6.53
CA CYS A 135 0.54 21.42 -7.55
C CYS A 135 1.05 20.09 -8.12
N GLY A 136 2.34 20.02 -8.46
CA GLY A 136 2.98 18.79 -8.93
C GLY A 136 2.87 17.65 -7.91
N LEU A 137 3.15 17.92 -6.64
CA LEU A 137 3.03 16.94 -5.56
C LEU A 137 1.58 16.50 -5.34
N ALA A 138 0.61 17.42 -5.37
CA ALA A 138 -0.81 17.08 -5.23
C ALA A 138 -1.29 16.16 -6.36
N LEU A 139 -0.89 16.43 -7.61
CA LEU A 139 -1.23 15.58 -8.76
C LEU A 139 -0.57 14.19 -8.66
N LEU A 140 0.71 14.15 -8.28
CA LEU A 140 1.43 12.89 -8.10
C LEU A 140 0.78 12.03 -7.01
N ILE A 141 0.46 12.60 -5.85
CA ILE A 141 -0.17 11.87 -4.76
C ILE A 141 -1.58 11.42 -5.15
N SER A 142 -2.33 12.24 -5.90
CA SER A 142 -3.65 11.85 -6.42
C SER A 142 -3.57 10.65 -7.36
N ALA A 143 -2.55 10.60 -8.24
CA ALA A 143 -2.29 9.44 -9.08
C ALA A 143 -1.93 8.19 -8.26
N LEU A 144 -1.13 8.35 -7.20
CA LEU A 144 -0.80 7.26 -6.27
C LEU A 144 -2.04 6.73 -5.55
N ILE A 145 -2.97 7.59 -5.12
CA ILE A 145 -4.26 7.16 -4.54
C ILE A 145 -5.05 6.32 -5.54
N GLY A 146 -5.14 6.76 -6.81
CA GLY A 146 -5.80 5.99 -7.86
C GLY A 146 -5.19 4.59 -8.05
N LEU A 147 -3.85 4.51 -8.06
CA LEU A 147 -3.13 3.24 -8.14
C LEU A 147 -3.37 2.36 -6.90
N SER A 148 -3.36 2.95 -5.69
CA SER A 148 -3.67 2.24 -4.45
C SER A 148 -5.09 1.70 -4.41
N LEU A 149 -6.08 2.44 -4.91
CA LEU A 149 -7.46 1.96 -5.04
C LEU A 149 -7.55 0.76 -5.99
N TRP A 150 -6.81 0.78 -7.09
CA TRP A 150 -6.74 -0.33 -8.02
C TRP A 150 -6.11 -1.59 -7.38
N PHE A 151 -5.00 -1.43 -6.67
CA PHE A 151 -4.38 -2.53 -5.92
C PHE A 151 -5.31 -3.07 -4.83
N LEU A 152 -5.97 -2.21 -4.07
CA LEU A 152 -6.89 -2.61 -3.02
C LEU A 152 -8.09 -3.38 -3.59
N SER A 153 -8.67 -2.92 -4.70
CA SER A 153 -9.74 -3.63 -5.39
C SER A 153 -9.30 -5.04 -5.80
N THR A 154 -8.08 -5.16 -6.34
CA THR A 154 -7.48 -6.45 -6.73
C THR A 154 -7.32 -7.38 -5.52
N LEU A 155 -6.80 -6.88 -4.40
CA LEU A 155 -6.64 -7.67 -3.18
C LEU A 155 -7.97 -8.08 -2.54
N ILE A 156 -8.97 -7.19 -2.52
CA ILE A 156 -10.30 -7.51 -1.99
C ILE A 156 -10.98 -8.58 -2.84
N ASN A 157 -10.87 -8.49 -4.17
CA ASN A 157 -11.38 -9.51 -5.07
C ASN A 157 -10.66 -10.85 -4.86
N CYS A 158 -9.32 -10.84 -4.72
CA CYS A 158 -8.53 -12.04 -4.37
C CYS A 158 -9.01 -12.68 -3.07
N TYR A 159 -9.17 -11.86 -2.03
CA TYR A 159 -9.68 -12.28 -0.73
C TYR A 159 -11.06 -12.93 -0.82
N ARG A 160 -11.99 -12.32 -1.57
CA ARG A 160 -13.34 -12.86 -1.79
C ARG A 160 -13.31 -14.19 -2.54
N CYS A 161 -12.49 -14.31 -3.60
CA CYS A 161 -12.34 -15.54 -4.38
C CYS A 161 -11.80 -16.70 -3.53
N ILE A 162 -10.72 -16.47 -2.77
CA ILE A 162 -10.14 -17.50 -1.89
C ILE A 162 -11.14 -17.91 -0.81
N ARG A 163 -11.87 -16.94 -0.24
CA ARG A 163 -12.88 -17.23 0.80
C ARG A 163 -14.07 -18.01 0.27
N ALA A 164 -14.53 -17.73 -0.96
CA ALA A 164 -15.62 -18.47 -1.60
C ALA A 164 -15.21 -19.91 -1.91
N GLY A 165 -13.99 -20.12 -2.43
CA GLY A 165 -13.47 -21.47 -2.72
C GLY A 165 -13.47 -22.38 -1.50
N LYS A 166 -13.01 -21.87 -0.35
CA LYS A 166 -12.97 -22.65 0.90
C LYS A 166 -14.35 -23.09 1.40
N ARG A 167 -15.38 -22.26 1.20
CA ARG A 167 -16.76 -22.58 1.64
C ARG A 167 -17.36 -23.74 0.84
N ASN A 168 -17.02 -23.84 -0.44
CA ASN A 168 -17.51 -24.92 -1.30
C ASN A 168 -16.88 -26.27 -0.92
N GLU A 169 -15.58 -26.28 -0.63
CA GLU A 169 -14.87 -27.50 -0.17
C GLU A 169 -15.46 -28.03 1.16
N GLU A 170 -15.78 -27.13 2.10
CA GLU A 170 -16.43 -27.50 3.37
C GLU A 170 -17.84 -28.09 3.15
N THR A 171 -18.57 -27.62 2.14
CA THR A 171 -19.92 -28.11 1.82
C THR A 171 -19.89 -29.48 1.15
N GLU A 172 -18.92 -29.71 0.24
CA GLU A 172 -18.75 -31.02 -0.42
C GLU A 172 -18.34 -32.10 0.59
N MET A 173 -17.41 -31.81 1.51
CA MET A 173 -17.02 -32.77 2.55
C MET A 173 -18.18 -33.15 3.47
N GLY A 174 -19.03 -32.19 3.86
CA GLY A 174 -20.22 -32.48 4.66
C GLY A 174 -21.24 -33.36 3.92
N HIS A 175 -21.34 -33.26 2.59
CA HIS A 175 -22.23 -34.12 1.80
C HIS A 175 -21.72 -35.57 1.77
N PHE A 176 -20.41 -35.81 1.68
CA PHE A 176 -19.85 -37.16 1.69
C PHE A 176 -19.99 -37.86 3.05
N GLU A 177 -19.95 -37.11 4.15
CA GLU A 177 -20.12 -37.66 5.49
C GLU A 177 -21.55 -38.16 5.74
N ASN A 178 -22.55 -37.47 5.18
CA ASN A 178 -23.96 -37.89 5.24
C ASN A 178 -24.32 -39.14 4.41
N ILE A 179 -23.49 -39.55 3.44
CA ILE A 179 -23.75 -40.75 2.61
C ILE A 179 -23.26 -42.04 3.29
N ARG A 180 -22.43 -41.95 4.34
CA ARG A 180 -21.87 -43.13 5.03
C ARG A 180 -22.70 -43.66 6.20
N TYR A 181 -23.86 -43.07 6.47
CA TYR A 181 -24.80 -43.49 7.51
C TYR A 181 -26.15 -43.83 6.89
#